data_AF-A0A150LUY6-F1
#
_entry.id   AF-A0A150LUY6-F1
#
_cell.length_a   1.000
_cell.length_b   1.000
_cell.length_c   1.000
_cell.angle_alpha   90.00
_cell.angle_beta   90.00
_cell.angle_gamma   90.00
#
_symmetry.space_group_name_H-M   'P 1'
#
loop_
_entity.id
_entity.type
_entity.pdbx_description
1 polymer ?
#
loop_
_entity_poly.entity_id
_entity_poly.type
_entity_poly.pdbx_seq_one_letter_code
_entity_poly.pdbx_strand_id
1 'polypeptide(L)'
;MLGCPVNSFAILRVFFIGRPLILSSIRKDAGKEVHTMAERSARPRIKIPKTRSERVWDLIGAVSYFGSVLFLAVVWERLPASVPAHFNAAGEVDRWGSKGELLLLPMMGAFIFFLLHILEKFPEIHNYPRRFNEKNAASFYLASRKMMNQIKNICLAIFAFLLFESASIALGWRDGIGIWLLPIMTAALLFPIVIGIVRQKRIK
;
A
#
# COMPACT_ATOMS: atom_id res chain seq x y z
N MET A 1 16.93 49.50 -9.94
CA MET A 1 16.82 49.78 -8.49
C MET A 1 15.50 49.17 -8.03
N LEU A 2 15.57 48.01 -7.34
CA LEU A 2 15.28 47.87 -5.89
C LEU A 2 13.79 48.11 -5.58
N GLY A 3 13.00 47.22 -5.01
CA GLY A 3 13.22 45.90 -4.43
C GLY A 3 12.08 45.56 -3.45
N CYS A 4 11.64 44.30 -3.49
CA CYS A 4 11.25 43.49 -2.32
C CYS A 4 9.85 43.72 -1.63
N PRO A 5 9.39 42.79 -0.76
CA PRO A 5 8.25 41.87 -1.01
C PRO A 5 7.28 41.69 0.20
N VAL A 6 6.50 40.59 0.23
CA VAL A 6 6.14 39.71 1.40
C VAL A 6 4.65 39.36 1.56
N ASN A 7 4.40 38.04 1.47
CA ASN A 7 3.44 37.16 2.14
C ASN A 7 1.95 37.52 2.28
N SER A 8 1.16 36.76 1.52
CA SER A 8 -0.24 36.44 1.79
C SER A 8 -0.36 35.52 3.03
N PHE A 9 -0.37 36.13 4.22
CA PHE A 9 -0.82 35.53 5.47
C PHE A 9 -1.87 36.46 6.08
N ALA A 10 -3.05 36.54 5.45
CA ALA A 10 -4.13 37.39 5.94
C ALA A 10 -5.51 36.81 5.62
N ILE A 11 -5.75 35.53 5.92
CA ILE A 11 -7.11 34.99 6.08
C ILE A 11 -7.13 34.09 7.32
N LEU A 12 -7.03 34.70 8.51
CA LEU A 12 -7.52 34.10 9.76
C LEU A 12 -7.74 35.18 10.83
N ARG A 13 -8.66 36.12 10.55
CA ARG A 13 -9.19 37.04 11.56
C ARG A 13 -10.70 37.18 11.36
N VAL A 14 -11.43 36.09 11.59
CA VAL A 14 -12.88 36.18 11.79
C VAL A 14 -13.26 35.22 12.92
N PHE A 15 -13.90 35.76 13.96
CA PHE A 15 -14.48 35.09 15.13
C PHE A 15 -13.55 34.41 16.15
N PHE A 16 -12.96 35.21 17.05
CA PHE A 16 -12.60 34.71 18.38
C PHE A 16 -12.94 35.72 19.47
N ILE A 17 -14.24 35.86 19.75
CA ILE A 17 -14.73 36.29 21.06
C ILE A 17 -15.52 35.09 21.59
N GLY A 18 -14.86 34.21 22.33
CA GLY A 18 -15.50 33.04 22.96
C GLY A 18 -14.59 31.82 23.06
N ARG A 19 -14.37 31.35 24.31
CA ARG A 19 -13.70 30.10 24.73
C ARG A 19 -12.16 30.08 24.70
N PRO A 20 -11.50 30.53 25.78
CA PRO A 20 -10.08 30.23 26.08
C PRO A 20 -9.74 28.72 26.08
N LEU A 21 -10.73 27.85 26.27
CA LEU A 21 -10.54 26.40 26.26
C LEU A 21 -10.09 25.84 24.89
N ILE A 22 -10.64 26.36 23.79
CA ILE A 22 -10.40 25.84 22.42
C ILE A 22 -8.98 26.17 21.95
N LEU A 23 -8.52 27.40 22.19
CA LEU A 23 -7.15 27.83 21.89
C LEU A 23 -6.10 27.05 22.68
N SER A 24 -6.40 26.65 23.92
CA SER A 24 -5.48 25.86 24.74
C SER A 24 -5.31 24.42 24.23
N SER A 25 -6.36 23.81 23.68
CA SER A 25 -6.29 22.48 23.05
C SER A 25 -5.51 22.56 21.74
N ILE A 26 -5.85 23.51 20.86
CA ILE A 26 -5.17 23.71 19.58
C ILE A 26 -3.66 23.97 19.78
N ARG A 27 -3.27 24.75 20.80
CA ARG A 27 -1.86 24.98 21.13
C ARG A 27 -1.14 23.72 21.64
N LYS A 28 -1.82 22.87 22.43
CA LYS A 28 -1.27 21.58 22.90
C LYS A 28 -1.11 20.59 21.75
N ASP A 29 -2.10 20.50 20.87
CA ASP A 29 -2.09 19.60 19.71
C ASP A 29 -1.01 20.02 18.70
N ALA A 30 -0.92 21.32 18.39
CA ALA A 30 0.15 21.87 17.56
C ALA A 30 1.54 21.64 18.16
N GLY A 31 1.71 21.82 19.48
CA GLY A 31 2.98 21.52 20.16
C GLY A 31 3.36 20.04 20.05
N LYS A 32 2.39 19.13 20.23
CA LYS A 32 2.59 17.69 20.10
C LYS A 32 2.95 17.27 18.67
N GLU A 33 2.33 17.87 17.67
CA GLU A 33 2.68 17.64 16.26
C GLU A 33 4.08 18.13 15.92
N VAL A 34 4.44 19.34 16.36
CA VAL A 34 5.79 19.91 16.12
C VAL A 34 6.87 19.03 16.77
N HIS A 35 6.66 18.56 18.00
CA HIS A 35 7.58 17.62 18.64
C HIS A 35 7.68 16.29 17.88
N THR A 36 6.57 15.74 17.41
CA THR A 36 6.54 14.48 16.66
C THR A 36 7.25 14.61 15.30
N MET A 37 7.08 15.75 14.62
CA MET A 37 7.75 16.06 13.36
C MET A 37 9.27 16.19 13.54
N ALA A 38 9.70 16.90 14.58
CA ALA A 38 11.12 17.03 14.93
C ALA A 38 11.75 15.67 15.28
N GLU A 39 11.03 14.80 16.01
CA GLU A 39 11.47 13.45 16.31
C GLU A 39 11.58 12.57 15.04
N ARG A 40 10.62 12.68 14.11
CA ARG A 40 10.67 11.96 12.82
C ARG A 40 11.86 12.40 11.96
N SER A 41 12.20 13.69 11.99
CA SER A 41 13.38 14.26 11.34
C SER A 41 14.70 13.77 11.93
N ALA A 42 14.73 13.43 13.23
CA ALA A 42 15.93 12.99 13.94
C ALA A 42 16.22 11.47 13.82
N ARG A 43 15.36 10.71 13.13
CA ARG A 43 15.52 9.24 13.02
C ARG A 43 16.78 8.84 12.24
N PRO A 44 17.55 7.83 12.72
CA PRO A 44 18.81 7.44 12.10
C PRO A 44 18.56 6.82 10.73
N ARG A 45 19.25 7.28 9.68
CA ARG A 45 19.17 6.70 8.34
C ARG A 45 20.16 5.54 8.20
N ILE A 46 19.66 4.32 8.36
CA ILE A 46 20.50 3.10 8.35
C ILE A 46 20.35 2.37 7.01
N LYS A 47 21.47 2.13 6.32
CA LYS A 47 21.49 1.31 5.10
C LYS A 47 21.51 -0.18 5.47
N ILE A 48 20.38 -0.85 5.32
CA ILE A 48 20.25 -2.30 5.58
C ILE A 48 20.22 -3.03 4.23
N PRO A 49 21.10 -4.02 3.97
CA PRO A 49 21.04 -4.77 2.72
C PRO A 49 19.73 -5.59 2.62
N LYS A 50 19.26 -5.82 1.39
CA LYS A 50 18.07 -6.63 1.13
C LYS A 50 18.35 -8.10 1.42
N THR A 51 17.51 -8.72 2.22
CA THR A 51 17.65 -10.11 2.65
C THR A 51 17.18 -11.08 1.56
N ARG A 52 17.62 -12.35 1.65
CA ARG A 52 17.18 -13.42 0.73
C ARG A 52 15.67 -13.56 0.66
N SER A 53 14.96 -13.50 1.80
CA SER A 53 13.49 -13.62 1.81
C SER A 53 12.81 -12.50 1.04
N GLU A 54 13.32 -11.27 1.11
CA GLU A 54 12.73 -10.14 0.38
C GLU A 54 12.94 -10.29 -1.14
N ARG A 55 14.08 -10.83 -1.56
CA ARG A 55 14.34 -11.13 -2.98
C ARG A 55 13.42 -12.23 -3.50
N VAL A 56 13.14 -13.26 -2.69
CA VAL A 56 12.18 -14.32 -3.05
C VAL A 56 10.78 -13.73 -3.24
N TRP A 57 10.33 -12.87 -2.33
CA TRP A 57 9.05 -12.18 -2.46
C TRP A 57 8.98 -11.28 -3.69
N ASP A 58 10.06 -10.53 -3.98
CA ASP A 58 10.13 -9.73 -5.21
C ASP A 58 10.05 -10.60 -6.46
N LEU A 59 10.72 -11.75 -6.46
CA LEU A 59 10.65 -12.69 -7.58
C LEU A 59 9.23 -13.22 -7.77
N ILE A 60 8.56 -13.63 -6.69
CA ILE A 60 7.16 -14.09 -6.75
C ILE A 60 6.27 -12.98 -7.31
N GLY A 61 6.34 -11.77 -6.75
CA GLY A 61 5.53 -10.64 -7.20
C GLY A 61 5.80 -10.27 -8.66
N ALA A 62 7.06 -10.26 -9.09
CA ALA A 62 7.45 -9.97 -10.46
C ALA A 62 6.94 -11.05 -11.43
N VAL A 63 7.15 -12.33 -11.11
CA VAL A 63 6.68 -13.45 -11.94
C VAL A 63 5.17 -13.44 -12.05
N SER A 64 4.44 -13.24 -10.95
CA SER A 64 2.97 -13.12 -11.00
C SER A 64 2.52 -11.94 -11.86
N TYR A 65 3.12 -10.76 -11.68
CA TYR A 65 2.74 -9.56 -12.42
C TYR A 65 3.04 -9.70 -13.92
N PHE A 66 4.29 -9.96 -14.30
CA PHE A 66 4.68 -10.08 -15.70
C PHE A 66 4.05 -11.29 -16.37
N GLY A 67 3.87 -12.39 -15.63
CA GLY A 67 3.12 -13.55 -16.08
C GLY A 67 1.68 -13.21 -16.43
N SER A 68 0.98 -12.41 -15.59
CA SER A 68 -0.39 -11.99 -15.87
C SER A 68 -0.51 -11.02 -17.05
N VAL A 69 0.46 -10.12 -17.22
CA VAL A 69 0.51 -9.20 -18.37
C VAL A 69 0.75 -9.97 -19.67
N LEU A 70 1.71 -10.91 -19.66
CA LEU A 70 1.97 -11.78 -20.81
C LEU A 70 0.75 -12.64 -21.12
N PHE A 71 0.12 -13.22 -20.10
CA PHE A 71 -1.12 -13.98 -20.24
C PHE A 71 -2.21 -13.14 -20.91
N LEU A 72 -2.47 -11.92 -20.43
CA LEU A 72 -3.46 -11.03 -21.02
C LEU A 72 -3.17 -10.76 -22.49
N ALA A 73 -1.91 -10.47 -22.84
CA ALA A 73 -1.49 -10.22 -24.22
C ALA A 73 -1.75 -11.43 -25.13
N VAL A 74 -1.49 -12.65 -24.65
CA VAL A 74 -1.71 -13.90 -25.40
C VAL A 74 -3.21 -14.15 -25.65
N VAL A 75 -4.08 -13.85 -24.68
CA VAL A 75 -5.52 -14.13 -24.81
C VAL A 75 -6.34 -12.97 -25.36
N TRP A 76 -5.73 -11.80 -25.59
CA TRP A 76 -6.42 -10.54 -25.90
C TRP A 76 -7.41 -10.61 -27.06
N GLU A 77 -7.03 -11.26 -28.15
CA GLU A 77 -7.86 -11.40 -29.35
C GLU A 77 -9.01 -12.41 -29.16
N ARG A 78 -8.90 -13.30 -28.18
CA ARG A 78 -9.92 -14.30 -27.86
C ARG A 78 -10.96 -13.78 -26.87
N LEU A 79 -10.64 -12.70 -26.15
CA LEU A 79 -11.55 -12.14 -25.15
C LEU A 79 -12.79 -11.54 -25.83
N PRO A 80 -14.01 -11.86 -25.32
CA PRO A 80 -15.23 -11.22 -25.79
C PRO A 80 -15.22 -9.72 -25.48
N ALA A 81 -16.15 -8.97 -26.08
CA ALA A 81 -16.26 -7.52 -25.84
C ALA A 81 -16.59 -7.17 -24.38
N SER A 82 -17.26 -8.08 -23.66
CA SER A 82 -17.70 -7.92 -22.28
C SER A 82 -17.02 -8.93 -21.35
N VAL A 83 -16.49 -8.47 -20.23
CA VAL A 83 -15.73 -9.27 -19.25
C VAL A 83 -16.19 -8.98 -17.82
N PRO A 84 -15.99 -9.89 -16.85
CA PRO A 84 -16.27 -9.62 -15.45
C PRO A 84 -15.47 -8.43 -14.94
N ALA A 85 -16.14 -7.46 -14.34
CA ALA A 85 -15.54 -6.21 -13.94
C ALA A 85 -15.85 -5.81 -12.49
N HIS A 86 -16.75 -6.54 -11.82
CA HIS A 86 -16.94 -6.50 -10.38
C HIS A 86 -17.45 -7.87 -9.88
N PHE A 87 -17.17 -8.18 -8.61
CA PHE A 87 -17.61 -9.38 -7.92
C PHE A 87 -18.31 -9.00 -6.62
N ASN A 88 -19.41 -9.68 -6.31
CA ASN A 88 -20.15 -9.49 -5.05
C ASN A 88 -19.44 -10.17 -3.86
N ALA A 89 -20.04 -10.10 -2.67
CA ALA A 89 -19.49 -10.72 -1.46
C ALA A 89 -19.43 -12.27 -1.52
N ALA A 90 -20.24 -12.89 -2.38
CA ALA A 90 -20.21 -14.33 -2.65
C ALA A 90 -19.17 -14.71 -3.73
N GLY A 91 -18.42 -13.73 -4.26
CA GLY A 91 -17.43 -13.94 -5.32
C GLY A 91 -18.04 -14.23 -6.69
N GLU A 92 -19.31 -13.89 -6.89
CA GLU A 92 -20.01 -14.01 -8.17
C GLU A 92 -19.94 -12.69 -8.95
N VAL A 93 -19.97 -12.76 -10.27
CA VAL A 93 -19.93 -11.57 -11.13
C VAL A 93 -21.25 -10.82 -11.04
N ASP A 94 -21.24 -9.60 -10.48
CA ASP A 94 -22.41 -8.73 -10.37
C ASP A 94 -22.35 -7.53 -11.35
N ARG A 95 -21.19 -7.30 -11.98
CA ARG A 95 -21.03 -6.32 -13.06
C ARG A 95 -20.10 -6.83 -14.15
N TRP A 96 -20.57 -6.71 -15.38
CA TRP A 96 -19.77 -6.88 -16.59
C TRP A 96 -19.34 -5.52 -17.14
N GLY A 97 -18.15 -5.46 -17.74
CA GLY A 97 -17.55 -4.25 -18.30
C GLY A 97 -16.87 -4.53 -19.63
N SER A 98 -16.32 -3.49 -20.27
CA SER A 98 -15.61 -3.67 -21.54
C SER A 98 -14.31 -4.45 -21.35
N LYS A 99 -13.85 -5.21 -22.35
CA LYS A 99 -12.55 -5.91 -22.27
C LYS A 99 -11.36 -4.97 -21.99
N GLY A 100 -11.47 -3.70 -22.38
CA GLY A 100 -10.49 -2.66 -22.09
C GLY A 100 -10.30 -2.39 -20.59
N GLU A 101 -11.34 -2.60 -19.77
CA GLU A 101 -11.26 -2.42 -18.31
C GLU A 101 -10.27 -3.39 -17.66
N LEU A 102 -9.96 -4.54 -18.27
CA LEU A 102 -8.92 -5.46 -17.76
C LEU A 102 -7.53 -4.81 -17.69
N LEU A 103 -7.25 -3.80 -18.51
CA LEU A 103 -5.98 -3.06 -18.49
C LEU A 103 -5.83 -2.21 -17.22
N LEU A 104 -6.92 -1.94 -16.50
CA LEU A 104 -6.86 -1.24 -15.21
C LEU A 104 -6.16 -2.09 -14.15
N LEU A 105 -6.28 -3.43 -14.19
CA LEU A 105 -5.64 -4.32 -13.21
C LEU A 105 -4.10 -4.25 -13.26
N PRO A 106 -3.41 -4.39 -14.41
CA PRO A 106 -1.96 -4.23 -14.47
C PRO A 106 -1.51 -2.78 -14.27
N MET A 107 -2.34 -1.80 -14.65
CA MET A 107 -2.06 -0.38 -14.39
C MET A 107 -2.07 -0.08 -12.88
N MET A 108 -3.08 -0.56 -12.16
CA MET A 108 -3.17 -0.44 -10.70
C MET A 108 -2.12 -1.27 -9.98
N GLY A 109 -1.80 -2.46 -10.49
CA GLY A 109 -0.67 -3.26 -10.00
C GLY A 109 0.64 -2.49 -10.08
N ALA A 110 0.93 -1.84 -11.21
CA ALA A 110 2.13 -1.00 -11.36
C ALA A 110 2.11 0.19 -10.39
N PHE A 111 0.99 0.93 -10.33
CA PHE A 111 0.84 2.07 -9.42
C PHE A 111 1.10 1.68 -7.96
N ILE A 112 0.44 0.60 -7.49
CA ILE A 112 0.61 0.08 -6.12
C ILE A 112 2.04 -0.39 -5.88
N PHE A 113 2.67 -1.04 -6.86
CA PHE A 113 4.08 -1.42 -6.75
C PHE A 113 4.97 -0.19 -6.51
N PHE A 114 4.85 0.86 -7.32
CA PHE A 114 5.69 2.05 -7.14
C PHE A 114 5.45 2.73 -5.79
N LEU A 115 4.18 2.90 -5.40
CA LEU A 115 3.80 3.50 -4.13
C LEU A 115 4.41 2.72 -2.95
N LEU A 116 4.19 1.41 -2.90
CA LEU A 116 4.67 0.58 -1.79
C LEU A 116 6.17 0.33 -1.86
N HIS A 117 6.78 0.36 -3.04
CA HIS A 117 8.24 0.27 -3.20
C HIS A 117 8.95 1.52 -2.65
N ILE A 118 8.36 2.71 -2.84
CA ILE A 118 8.85 3.93 -2.20
C ILE A 118 8.80 3.78 -0.67
N LEU A 119 7.67 3.32 -0.11
CA LEU A 119 7.56 3.10 1.34
C LEU A 119 8.57 2.03 1.84
N GLU A 120 8.74 0.93 1.11
CA GLU A 120 9.74 -0.09 1.39
C GLU A 120 11.17 0.49 1.46
N LYS A 121 11.49 1.46 0.60
CA LYS A 121 12.82 2.09 0.51
C LYS A 121 13.10 3.05 1.68
N PHE A 122 12.07 3.62 2.29
CA PHE A 122 12.19 4.62 3.34
C PHE A 122 11.55 4.15 4.67
N PRO A 123 12.04 3.07 5.30
CA PRO A 123 11.45 2.53 6.52
C PRO A 123 11.46 3.54 7.69
N GLU A 124 12.30 4.57 7.67
CA GLU A 124 12.36 5.62 8.69
C GLU A 124 11.06 6.42 8.82
N ILE A 125 10.23 6.49 7.76
CA ILE A 125 8.96 7.22 7.80
C ILE A 125 7.83 6.36 8.38
N HIS A 126 8.03 5.06 8.58
CA HIS A 126 6.97 4.20 9.10
C HIS A 126 6.62 4.53 10.57
N ASN A 127 5.46 4.06 11.02
CA ASN A 127 5.03 4.21 12.40
C ASN A 127 5.69 3.14 13.27
N TYR A 128 6.32 3.57 14.37
CA TYR A 128 7.03 2.71 15.34
C TYR A 128 6.51 2.94 16.76
N PRO A 129 6.57 1.93 17.64
CA PRO A 129 6.14 2.08 19.04
C PRO A 129 7.08 3.00 19.84
N ARG A 130 6.60 3.52 20.98
CA ARG A 130 7.36 4.45 21.85
C ARG A 130 8.73 3.93 22.33
N ARG A 131 8.95 2.61 22.33
CA ARG A 131 10.23 2.00 22.72
C ARG A 131 11.30 2.02 21.61
N PHE A 132 10.96 2.55 20.44
CA PHE A 132 11.90 2.75 19.34
C PHE A 132 13.02 3.72 19.78
N ASN A 133 14.26 3.33 19.54
CA ASN A 133 15.45 4.14 19.80
C ASN A 133 16.58 3.74 18.84
N GLU A 134 17.70 4.45 18.89
CA GLU A 134 18.83 4.22 17.97
C GLU A 134 19.41 2.80 18.05
N LYS A 135 19.44 2.19 19.25
CA LYS A 135 20.02 0.85 19.46
C LYS A 135 19.20 -0.25 18.80
N ASN A 136 17.86 -0.10 18.74
CA ASN A 136 16.96 -1.08 18.14
C ASN A 136 16.39 -0.67 16.77
N ALA A 137 16.75 0.51 16.25
CA ALA A 137 16.24 1.05 15.00
C ALA A 137 16.43 0.10 13.81
N ALA A 138 17.60 -0.51 13.66
CA ALA A 138 17.89 -1.44 12.58
C ALA A 138 16.93 -2.65 12.56
N SER A 139 16.62 -3.21 13.73
CA SER A 139 15.69 -4.34 13.87
C SER A 139 14.26 -3.94 13.51
N PHE A 140 13.82 -2.76 13.96
CA PHE A 140 12.49 -2.24 13.64
C PHE A 140 12.36 -1.95 12.14
N TYR A 141 13.37 -1.32 11.54
CA TYR A 141 13.39 -1.01 10.11
C TYR A 141 13.37 -2.27 9.26
N LEU A 142 14.17 -3.27 9.61
CA LEU A 142 14.17 -4.55 8.91
C LEU A 142 12.82 -5.26 9.00
N ALA A 143 12.21 -5.30 10.19
CA ALA A 143 10.90 -5.93 10.37
C ALA A 143 9.81 -5.21 9.56
N SER A 144 9.82 -3.88 9.60
CA SER A 144 8.87 -3.02 8.90
C SER A 144 9.04 -3.11 7.38
N ARG A 145 10.28 -3.07 6.88
CA ARG A 145 10.59 -3.23 5.46
C ARG A 145 10.19 -4.59 4.93
N LYS A 146 10.45 -5.68 5.66
CA LYS A 146 10.01 -7.03 5.27
C LYS A 146 8.50 -7.13 5.16
N MET A 147 7.76 -6.56 6.12
CA MET A 147 6.31 -6.50 6.06
C MET A 147 5.83 -5.73 4.83
N MET A 148 6.42 -4.56 4.55
CA MET A 148 6.09 -3.75 3.37
C MET A 148 6.39 -4.48 2.05
N ASN A 149 7.54 -5.16 1.98
CA ASN A 149 7.94 -5.97 0.83
C ASN A 149 6.93 -7.11 0.57
N GLN A 150 6.46 -7.80 1.62
CA GLN A 150 5.46 -8.85 1.49
C GLN A 150 4.10 -8.29 1.03
N ILE A 151 3.61 -7.21 1.64
CA ILE A 151 2.34 -6.57 1.26
C ILE A 151 2.39 -6.15 -0.22
N LYS A 152 3.46 -5.46 -0.64
CA LYS A 152 3.67 -5.04 -2.03
C LYS A 152 3.55 -6.21 -3.01
N ASN A 153 4.28 -7.29 -2.75
CA ASN A 153 4.32 -8.44 -3.67
C ASN A 153 3.02 -9.28 -3.61
N ILE A 154 2.32 -9.33 -2.48
CA ILE A 154 0.99 -9.94 -2.37
C ILE A 154 -0.05 -9.14 -3.14
N CYS A 155 -0.02 -7.80 -3.09
CA CYS A 155 -0.89 -6.96 -3.90
C CYS A 155 -0.69 -7.24 -5.41
N LEU A 156 0.57 -7.34 -5.87
CA LEU A 156 0.86 -7.72 -7.25
C LEU A 156 0.28 -9.09 -7.63
N ALA A 157 0.45 -10.09 -6.77
CA ALA A 157 -0.11 -11.41 -6.98
C ALA A 157 -1.65 -11.40 -7.00
N ILE A 158 -2.29 -10.59 -6.17
CA ILE A 158 -3.74 -10.40 -6.15
C ILE A 158 -4.24 -9.77 -7.46
N PHE A 159 -3.63 -8.68 -7.93
CA PHE A 159 -4.04 -8.07 -9.21
C PHE A 159 -3.84 -9.02 -10.39
N ALA A 160 -2.72 -9.76 -10.40
CA ALA A 160 -2.46 -10.80 -11.38
C ALA A 160 -3.51 -11.92 -11.36
N PHE A 161 -3.88 -12.36 -10.15
CA PHE A 161 -4.90 -13.38 -9.94
C PHE A 161 -6.30 -12.90 -10.38
N LEU A 162 -6.72 -11.70 -10.01
CA LEU A 162 -8.00 -11.11 -10.44
C LEU A 162 -8.09 -10.97 -11.96
N LEU A 163 -6.99 -10.60 -12.61
CA LEU A 163 -6.91 -10.52 -14.07
C LEU A 163 -7.14 -11.90 -14.68
N PHE A 164 -6.39 -12.89 -14.19
CA PHE A 164 -6.52 -14.27 -14.65
C PHE A 164 -7.94 -14.80 -14.46
N GLU A 165 -8.54 -14.54 -13.29
CA GLU A 165 -9.88 -14.97 -12.95
C GLU A 165 -10.93 -14.36 -13.90
N SER A 166 -10.92 -13.03 -14.07
CA SER A 166 -11.86 -12.34 -14.95
C SER A 166 -11.72 -12.79 -16.41
N ALA A 167 -10.49 -12.90 -16.92
CA ALA A 167 -10.25 -13.39 -18.28
C ALA A 167 -10.68 -14.85 -18.46
N SER A 168 -10.43 -15.72 -17.48
CA SER A 168 -10.81 -17.13 -17.56
C SER A 168 -12.32 -17.33 -17.54
N ILE A 169 -13.05 -16.55 -16.75
CA ILE A 169 -14.51 -16.54 -16.75
C ILE A 169 -15.04 -16.00 -18.08
N ALA A 170 -14.47 -14.90 -18.59
CA ALA A 170 -14.88 -14.34 -19.88
C ALA A 170 -14.66 -15.30 -21.05
N LEU A 171 -13.60 -16.13 -21.00
CA LEU A 171 -13.31 -17.15 -22.01
C LEU A 171 -14.11 -18.45 -21.81
N GLY A 172 -14.94 -18.55 -20.77
CA GLY A 172 -15.71 -19.74 -20.45
C GLY A 172 -14.86 -20.93 -20.00
N TRP A 173 -13.64 -20.68 -19.50
CA TRP A 173 -12.75 -21.75 -19.02
C TRP A 173 -13.11 -22.25 -17.62
N ARG A 174 -13.80 -21.42 -16.82
CA ARG A 174 -14.26 -21.74 -15.47
C ARG A 174 -15.31 -20.75 -14.98
N ASP A 175 -16.07 -21.13 -13.96
CA ASP A 175 -17.20 -20.33 -13.43
C ASP A 175 -16.82 -19.34 -12.32
N GLY A 176 -15.57 -19.40 -11.84
CA GLY A 176 -15.04 -18.52 -10.79
C GLY A 176 -14.54 -19.28 -9.56
N ILE A 177 -13.99 -18.57 -8.56
CA ILE A 177 -13.65 -19.11 -7.23
C ILE A 177 -14.87 -19.11 -6.28
N GLY A 178 -15.84 -18.23 -6.53
CA GLY A 178 -16.99 -18.03 -5.66
C GLY A 178 -16.58 -17.52 -4.28
N ILE A 179 -17.25 -18.00 -3.24
CA ILE A 179 -17.18 -17.41 -1.88
C ILE A 179 -15.77 -17.40 -1.28
N TRP A 180 -14.85 -18.23 -1.78
CA TRP A 180 -13.47 -18.29 -1.31
C TRP A 180 -12.60 -17.13 -1.80
N LEU A 181 -13.03 -16.36 -2.80
CA LEU A 181 -12.28 -15.25 -3.39
C LEU A 181 -11.88 -14.23 -2.31
N LEU A 182 -12.87 -13.71 -1.58
CA LEU A 182 -12.65 -12.68 -0.58
C LEU A 182 -11.89 -13.18 0.66
N PRO A 183 -12.23 -14.33 1.28
CA PRO A 183 -11.48 -14.86 2.43
C PRO A 183 -10.01 -15.10 2.12
N ILE A 184 -9.67 -15.69 0.97
CA ILE A 184 -8.28 -15.97 0.59
C ILE A 184 -7.50 -14.66 0.41
N MET A 185 -8.05 -13.71 -0.34
CA MET A 185 -7.41 -12.41 -0.56
C MET A 185 -7.24 -11.63 0.75
N THR A 186 -8.25 -11.66 1.62
CA THR A 186 -8.21 -11.00 2.93
C THR A 186 -7.15 -11.63 3.82
N ALA A 187 -7.12 -12.96 3.92
CA ALA A 187 -6.13 -13.68 4.70
C ALA A 187 -4.70 -13.41 4.19
N ALA A 188 -4.51 -13.39 2.86
CA ALA A 188 -3.23 -13.09 2.24
C ALA A 188 -2.71 -11.69 2.62
N LEU A 189 -3.57 -10.66 2.64
CA LEU A 189 -3.18 -9.30 3.02
C LEU A 189 -2.95 -9.14 4.53
N LEU A 190 -3.74 -9.82 5.37
CA LEU A 190 -3.58 -9.76 6.83
C LEU A 190 -2.34 -10.53 7.31
N PHE A 191 -1.95 -11.59 6.62
CA PHE A 191 -0.80 -12.44 6.97
C PHE A 191 0.50 -11.66 7.25
N PRO A 192 1.02 -10.81 6.33
CA PRO A 192 2.25 -10.05 6.58
C PRO A 192 2.09 -9.04 7.72
N ILE A 193 0.89 -8.48 7.91
CA ILE A 193 0.60 -7.50 8.98
C ILE A 193 0.71 -8.17 10.35
N VAL A 194 0.03 -9.32 10.53
CA VAL A 194 0.07 -10.08 11.78
C VAL A 194 1.51 -10.49 12.11
N ILE A 195 2.24 -11.04 11.14
CA ILE A 195 3.64 -11.43 11.31
C ILE A 195 4.52 -10.22 11.64
N GLY A 196 4.32 -9.10 10.96
CA GLY A 196 5.05 -7.86 11.19
C GLY A 196 4.87 -7.35 12.62
N ILE A 197 3.63 -7.30 13.10
CA ILE A 197 3.30 -6.88 14.48
C ILE A 197 3.93 -7.84 15.50
N VAL A 198 3.81 -9.16 15.32
CA VAL A 198 4.41 -10.14 16.23
C VAL A 198 5.93 -10.01 16.27
N ARG A 199 6.58 -9.80 15.11
CA ARG A 199 8.03 -9.57 15.03
C ARG A 199 8.45 -8.30 15.76
N GLN A 200 7.74 -7.20 15.53
CA GLN A 200 8.00 -5.94 16.21
C GLN A 200 7.82 -6.05 17.73
N LYS A 201 6.82 -6.83 18.19
CA LYS A 201 6.57 -7.09 19.62
C LYS A 201 7.75 -7.77 20.32
N ARG A 202 8.54 -8.58 19.61
CA ARG A 202 9.71 -9.30 20.15
C ARG A 202 11.01 -8.48 20.16
N ILE A 203 11.04 -7.31 19.54
CA ILE A 203 12.21 -6.40 19.56
C ILE A 203 12.24 -5.68 20.91
N LYS A 204 13.38 -5.79 21.60
CA LYS A 204 13.67 -5.13 22.88
C LYS A 204 13.96 -3.64 22.70
#